data_AF-A0A5C8ABM3-F1
#
_entry.id   AF-A0A5C8ABM3-F1
#
_cell.length_a   1.000
_cell.length_b   1.000
_cell.length_c   1.000
_cell.angle_alpha   90.00
_cell.angle_beta   90.00
_cell.angle_gamma   90.00
#
_symmetry.space_group_name_H-M   'P 1'
#
loop_
_entity.id
_entity.type
_entity.pdbx_description
1 polymer ?
#
loop_
_entity_poly.entity_id
_entity_poly.type
_entity_poly.pdbx_seq_one_letter_code
_entity_poly.pdbx_strand_id
1 'polypeptide(L)'
;MREKLIFLFFILFHSSLNAQENFLSKSDSLNTKRIVITSSSIGTVWAGSIIGLQQVWYSNVTKSDFHTFNDSKNWMQMDKAGHVYTANKISQLSGDLYKWS
;
A
#
# COMPACT_ATOMS: atom_id res chain seq x y z
N MET A 1 -53.07 -21.78 0.26
CA MET A 1 -51.75 -22.36 -0.10
C MET A 1 -50.86 -21.35 -0.83
N ARG A 2 -51.39 -20.63 -1.84
CA ARG A 2 -50.67 -19.57 -2.58
C ARG A 2 -50.02 -18.48 -1.70
N GLU A 3 -50.75 -17.96 -0.71
CA GLU A 3 -50.23 -16.91 0.19
C GLU A 3 -49.02 -17.39 1.04
N LYS A 4 -49.00 -18.67 1.43
CA LYS A 4 -47.88 -19.27 2.16
C LYS A 4 -46.65 -19.49 1.27
N LEU A 5 -46.86 -19.77 -0.02
CA LEU A 5 -45.81 -19.89 -1.03
C LEU A 5 -45.13 -18.55 -1.33
N ILE A 6 -45.92 -17.46 -1.40
CA ILE A 6 -45.38 -16.11 -1.59
C ILE A 6 -44.53 -15.71 -0.38
N PHE A 7 -45.01 -15.96 0.83
CA PHE A 7 -44.26 -15.67 2.06
C PHE A 7 -42.95 -16.47 2.13
N LEU A 8 -42.98 -17.75 1.75
CA LEU A 8 -41.79 -18.60 1.68
C LEU A 8 -40.77 -18.10 0.63
N PHE A 9 -41.24 -17.62 -0.52
CA PHE A 9 -40.40 -17.03 -1.56
C PHE A 9 -39.67 -15.79 -1.07
N PHE A 10 -40.34 -14.91 -0.32
CA PHE A 10 -39.71 -13.73 0.28
C PHE A 10 -38.66 -14.07 1.36
N ILE A 11 -38.87 -15.15 2.14
CA ILE A 11 -37.88 -15.63 3.12
C ILE A 11 -36.63 -16.17 2.41
N LEU A 12 -36.80 -16.90 1.31
CA LEU A 12 -35.68 -17.46 0.53
C LEU A 12 -34.90 -16.38 -0.24
N PHE A 13 -35.51 -15.23 -0.56
CA PHE A 13 -34.83 -14.12 -1.21
C PHE A 13 -34.02 -13.24 -0.23
N HIS A 14 -34.22 -13.40 1.08
CA HIS A 14 -33.56 -12.62 2.13
C HIS A 14 -32.22 -13.21 2.60
N SER A 15 -31.84 -14.41 2.13
CA SER A 15 -30.53 -14.98 2.41
C SER A 15 -29.49 -14.40 1.44
N SER A 16 -28.73 -13.42 1.90
CA SER A 16 -27.56 -12.89 1.19
C SER A 16 -26.49 -13.97 1.06
N LEU A 17 -26.45 -14.66 -0.08
CA LEU A 17 -25.37 -15.59 -0.42
C LEU A 17 -24.14 -14.78 -0.83
N ASN A 18 -23.25 -14.49 0.12
CA ASN A 18 -21.94 -13.92 -0.17
C ASN A 18 -20.97 -15.03 -0.54
N ALA A 19 -21.02 -15.47 -1.80
CA ALA A 19 -20.03 -16.38 -2.37
C ALA A 19 -18.77 -15.65 -2.89
N GLN A 20 -18.74 -14.31 -2.78
CA GLN A 20 -17.61 -13.49 -3.20
C GLN A 20 -16.66 -13.25 -2.03
N GLU A 21 -15.38 -13.51 -2.28
CA GLU A 21 -14.28 -13.14 -1.38
C GLU A 21 -14.32 -11.65 -1.05
N ASN A 22 -14.11 -11.31 0.23
CA ASN A 22 -14.05 -9.91 0.67
C ASN A 22 -12.87 -9.21 -0.02
N PHE A 23 -13.07 -8.01 -0.58
CA PHE A 23 -11.98 -7.28 -1.20
C PHE A 23 -10.81 -7.04 -0.23
N LEU A 24 -11.09 -6.82 1.05
CA LEU A 24 -10.09 -6.55 2.09
C LEU A 24 -9.44 -7.82 2.65
N SER A 25 -9.94 -9.02 2.32
CA SER A 25 -9.27 -10.26 2.72
C SER A 25 -7.98 -10.46 1.92
N LYS A 26 -7.03 -11.14 2.53
CA LYS A 26 -5.80 -11.59 1.87
C LYS A 26 -6.14 -12.60 0.79
N SER A 27 -5.35 -12.62 -0.28
CA SER A 27 -5.55 -13.60 -1.33
C SER A 27 -4.93 -14.94 -0.93
N ASP A 28 -5.73 -16.01 -0.95
CA ASP A 28 -5.26 -17.37 -0.63
C ASP A 28 -4.40 -17.98 -1.75
N SER A 29 -4.46 -17.39 -2.95
CA SER A 29 -3.66 -17.77 -4.11
C SER A 29 -3.11 -16.53 -4.82
N LEU A 30 -2.18 -16.71 -5.74
CA LEU A 30 -1.55 -15.59 -6.46
C LEU A 30 -2.58 -14.84 -7.33
N ASN A 31 -2.90 -13.59 -6.96
CA ASN A 31 -3.77 -12.72 -7.76
C ASN A 31 -2.95 -11.72 -8.57
N THR A 32 -2.65 -12.06 -9.82
CA THR A 32 -1.82 -11.23 -10.71
C THR A 32 -2.37 -9.80 -10.86
N LYS A 33 -3.69 -9.62 -10.85
CA LYS A 33 -4.30 -8.28 -10.97
C LYS A 33 -3.98 -7.41 -9.75
N ARG A 34 -4.15 -7.95 -8.53
CA ARG A 34 -3.84 -7.22 -7.30
C ARG A 34 -2.34 -6.96 -7.17
N ILE A 35 -1.48 -7.87 -7.63
CA ILE A 35 -0.01 -7.68 -7.64
C ILE A 35 0.36 -6.50 -8.54
N VAL A 36 -0.19 -6.42 -9.76
CA VAL A 36 0.05 -5.30 -10.67
C VAL A 36 -0.42 -3.99 -10.03
N ILE A 37 -1.63 -3.97 -9.48
CA ILE A 37 -2.17 -2.79 -8.79
C ILE A 37 -1.26 -2.36 -7.63
N THR A 38 -0.85 -3.31 -6.78
CA THR A 38 0.02 -3.05 -5.63
C THR A 38 1.36 -2.48 -6.08
N SER A 39 1.98 -3.09 -7.07
CA SER A 39 3.30 -2.68 -7.57
C SER A 39 3.25 -1.30 -8.24
N SER A 40 2.24 -1.05 -9.08
CA SER A 40 2.01 0.26 -9.69
C SER A 40 1.74 1.32 -8.62
N SER A 41 0.92 1.03 -7.61
CA SER A 41 0.59 1.97 -6.54
C SER A 41 1.82 2.34 -5.70
N ILE A 42 2.63 1.35 -5.31
CA ILE A 42 3.89 1.58 -4.60
C ILE A 42 4.82 2.49 -5.42
N GLY A 43 4.97 2.20 -6.71
CA GLY A 43 5.79 3.02 -7.62
C GLY A 43 5.28 4.46 -7.74
N THR A 44 3.97 4.65 -7.92
CA THR A 44 3.36 5.98 -8.00
C THR A 44 3.52 6.77 -6.71
N VAL A 45 3.27 6.15 -5.55
CA VAL A 45 3.42 6.81 -4.25
C VAL A 45 4.88 7.19 -4.00
N TRP A 46 5.84 6.31 -4.34
CA TRP A 46 7.26 6.62 -4.25
C TRP A 46 7.64 7.81 -5.13
N ALA A 47 7.27 7.79 -6.41
CA ALA A 47 7.57 8.87 -7.34
C ALA A 47 6.96 10.20 -6.89
N GLY A 48 5.69 10.19 -6.46
CA GLY A 48 5.01 11.35 -5.89
C GLY A 48 5.71 11.87 -4.64
N SER A 49 6.19 10.98 -3.76
CA SER A 49 6.92 11.35 -2.54
C SER A 49 8.25 12.02 -2.85
N ILE A 50 9.00 11.53 -3.84
CA ILE A 50 10.28 12.14 -4.25
C ILE A 50 10.05 13.51 -4.92
N ILE A 51 9.03 13.63 -5.77
CA ILE A 51 8.65 14.91 -6.37
C ILE A 51 8.22 15.90 -5.29
N GLY A 52 7.38 15.45 -4.34
CA GLY A 52 6.94 16.25 -3.21
C GLY A 52 8.11 16.68 -2.32
N LEU A 53 9.04 15.78 -2.01
CA LEU A 53 10.26 16.09 -1.25
C LEU A 53 11.08 17.17 -1.96
N GLN A 54 11.26 17.07 -3.28
CA GLN A 54 11.97 18.07 -4.07
C GLN A 54 11.27 19.43 -4.03
N GLN A 55 9.94 19.46 -4.17
CA GLN A 55 9.17 20.70 -4.27
C GLN A 55 8.92 21.36 -2.92
N VAL A 56 8.77 20.60 -1.84
CA VAL A 56 8.43 21.11 -0.51
C VAL A 56 9.68 21.37 0.32
N TRP A 57 10.67 20.48 0.27
CA TRP A 57 11.84 20.54 1.14
C TRP A 57 13.06 21.16 0.47
N TYR A 58 13.29 20.84 -0.80
CA TYR A 58 14.49 21.23 -1.54
C TYR A 58 14.27 22.37 -2.55
N SER A 59 13.13 23.08 -2.52
CA SER A 59 12.79 24.10 -3.51
C SER A 59 13.80 25.23 -3.64
N ASN A 60 14.45 25.59 -2.53
CA ASN A 60 15.37 26.72 -2.42
C ASN A 60 16.84 26.29 -2.32
N VAL A 61 17.14 25.00 -2.52
CA VAL A 61 18.51 24.49 -2.45
C VAL A 61 19.15 24.59 -3.84
N THR A 62 20.27 25.31 -3.93
CA THR A 62 21.05 25.42 -5.17
C THR A 62 21.56 24.04 -5.57
N LYS A 63 21.25 23.63 -6.80
CA LYS A 63 21.74 22.36 -7.36
C LYS A 63 23.25 22.44 -7.57
N SER A 64 23.96 21.39 -7.14
CA SER A 64 25.37 21.20 -7.44
C SER A 64 25.54 20.15 -8.51
N ASP A 65 26.72 20.12 -9.13
CA ASP A 65 27.14 18.97 -9.92
C ASP A 65 27.20 17.70 -9.05
N PHE A 66 27.18 16.55 -9.72
CA PHE A 66 27.29 15.25 -9.05
C PHE A 66 28.63 15.16 -8.31
N HIS A 67 28.56 14.93 -7.00
CA HIS A 67 29.72 14.71 -6.14
C HIS A 67 29.38 13.67 -5.09
N THR A 68 30.42 13.09 -4.49
CA THR A 68 30.28 12.18 -3.35
C THR A 68 30.86 12.83 -2.12
N PHE A 69 30.32 12.53 -0.94
CA PHE A 69 30.89 12.95 0.32
C PHE A 69 30.63 11.89 1.39
N ASN A 70 31.47 11.85 2.42
CA ASN A 70 31.32 10.94 3.55
C ASN A 70 30.49 11.62 4.64
N ASP A 71 29.24 11.20 4.80
CA ASP A 71 28.30 11.73 5.78
C ASP A 71 28.22 10.89 7.07
N SER A 72 29.09 9.88 7.21
CA SER A 72 29.02 8.89 8.30
C SER A 72 29.11 9.51 9.70
N LYS A 73 29.73 10.68 9.86
CA LYS A 73 29.85 11.37 11.16
C LYS A 73 28.79 12.45 11.38
N ASN A 74 27.89 12.65 10.42
CA ASN A 74 26.87 13.68 10.52
C ASN A 74 25.74 13.26 11.44
N TRP A 75 25.18 14.26 12.12
CA TRP A 75 23.95 14.16 12.90
C TRP A 75 23.91 13.01 13.94
N MET A 76 25.05 12.67 14.55
CA MET A 76 25.15 11.65 15.61
C MET A 76 24.46 10.32 15.25
N GLN A 77 24.53 9.90 13.97
CA GLN A 77 23.84 8.71 13.45
C GLN A 77 22.29 8.75 13.47
N MET A 78 21.67 9.88 13.81
CA MET A 78 20.21 10.00 13.85
C MET A 78 19.57 9.66 12.50
N ASP A 79 20.17 10.16 11.42
CA ASP A 79 19.83 9.82 10.05
C ASP A 79 19.81 8.29 9.80
N LYS A 80 20.83 7.57 10.29
CA LYS A 80 21.02 6.13 10.07
C LYS A 80 19.96 5.35 10.85
N ALA A 81 19.66 5.76 12.08
CA ALA A 81 18.56 5.20 12.87
C ALA A 81 17.20 5.43 12.20
N GLY A 82 16.98 6.63 11.67
CA GLY A 82 15.80 6.98 10.89
C GLY A 82 15.64 6.11 9.65
N HIS A 83 16.72 5.86 8.90
CA HIS A 83 16.72 4.98 7.74
C HIS A 83 16.39 3.53 8.11
N VAL A 84 17.00 2.97 9.14
CA VAL A 84 16.71 1.60 9.60
C VAL A 84 15.25 1.46 10.00
N TYR A 85 14.74 2.38 10.81
CA TYR A 85 13.35 2.35 11.26
C TYR A 85 12.37 2.49 10.10
N THR A 86 12.58 3.49 9.24
CA THR A 86 11.67 3.77 8.12
C THR A 86 11.70 2.64 7.08
N ALA A 87 12.88 2.11 6.75
CA ALA A 87 13.01 0.95 5.86
C ALA A 87 12.28 -0.28 6.42
N ASN A 88 12.41 -0.55 7.73
CA ASN A 88 11.71 -1.64 8.38
C ASN A 88 10.18 -1.48 8.30
N LYS A 89 9.65 -0.27 8.52
CA LYS A 89 8.21 0.01 8.43
C LYS A 89 7.68 -0.05 7.01
N ILE A 90 8.39 0.52 6.03
CA ILE A 90 8.02 0.43 4.62
C ILE A 90 8.03 -1.04 4.16
N SER A 91 9.03 -1.82 4.57
CA SER A 91 9.11 -3.24 4.24
C SER A 91 7.94 -4.04 4.80
N GLN A 92 7.56 -3.81 6.05
CA GLN A 92 6.37 -4.44 6.65
C GLN A 92 5.10 -4.08 5.90
N LEU A 93 4.87 -2.79 5.64
CA LEU A 93 3.70 -2.30 4.93
C LEU A 93 3.60 -2.89 3.51
N SER A 94 4.69 -2.83 2.74
CA SER A 94 4.76 -3.42 1.41
C SER A 94 4.51 -4.92 1.46
N GLY A 95 5.09 -5.62 2.44
CA GLY A 95 4.85 -7.05 2.64
C GLY A 95 3.39 -7.39 2.93
N ASP A 96 2.70 -6.57 3.72
CA ASP A 96 1.28 -6.78 4.02
C ASP A 96 0.38 -6.43 2.83
N LEU A 97 0.74 -5.41 2.03
CA LEU A 97 0.08 -5.13 0.74
C LEU A 97 0.23 -6.29 -0.24
N TYR A 98 1.42 -6.89 -0.32
CA TYR A 98 1.63 -8.06 -1.18
C TYR A 98 0.98 -9.35 -0.66
N LYS A 99 0.75 -9.49 0.65
CA LYS A 99 -0.09 -10.59 1.18
C LYS A 99 -1.57 -10.35 0.90
N TRP A 100 -1.99 -9.09 0.86
CA TRP A 100 -3.34 -8.72 0.45
C TRP A 100 -3.55 -8.99 -1.05
N SER A 101 -2.51 -8.77 -1.84
CA SER A 101 -2.54 -8.97 -3.29
C SER A 101 -2.56 -10.44 -3.65
#